data_AF-A0AAV4P2K4-F1
#
_entry.id   AF-A0AAV4P2K4-F1
#
_cell.length_a   1.000
_cell.length_b   1.000
_cell.length_c   1.000
_cell.angle_alpha   90.00
_cell.angle_beta   90.00
_cell.angle_gamma   90.00
#
_symmetry.space_group_name_H-M   'P 1'
#
loop_
_entity.id
_entity.type
_entity.pdbx_description
1 polymer ?
#
loop_
_entity_poly.entity_id
_entity_poly.type
_entity_poly.pdbx_seq_one_letter_code
_entity_poly.pdbx_strand_id
1 'polypeptide(L)'
;MYHRALEYDERNPDLHFNLGVVLMDQGRNNEALEQFNKALDIEPDHEKALELSAMVMQDSGTPNQKHLARLRLERIVDRGKETERVYINLGLVAVENRNFQSAEKMKNPSSREALYNLALLLSEQLREAEAITFLDQLLKNYPGHINGLLLLADVNVNYLKNLDTAEECYMKVLQLDASNQKAHHNLCVVYFERQDYESAERCFVNILSMHPDNLHPASSGCGKEHPEARSEQRVWTSGWPSVC
;
A
#
# COMPACT_ATOMS: atom_id res chain seq x y z
N MET A 1 30.45 20.97 -5.90
CA MET A 1 30.05 22.30 -6.45
C MET A 1 29.08 23.01 -5.53
N TYR A 2 28.02 22.37 -5.03
CA TYR A 2 27.02 23.02 -4.15
C TYR A 2 27.57 23.55 -2.81
N HIS A 3 28.46 22.84 -2.10
CA HIS A 3 29.09 23.40 -0.89
C HIS A 3 29.82 24.72 -1.16
N ARG A 4 30.52 24.81 -2.29
CA ARG A 4 31.21 26.03 -2.73
C ARG A 4 30.25 27.11 -3.21
N ALA A 5 29.06 26.76 -3.71
CA ALA A 5 28.02 27.73 -4.05
C ALA A 5 27.33 28.30 -2.81
N LEU A 6 27.13 27.48 -1.78
CA LEU A 6 26.60 27.90 -0.48
C LEU A 6 27.55 28.87 0.24
N GLU A 7 28.87 28.74 0.07
CA GLU A 7 29.84 29.73 0.58
C GLU A 7 29.62 31.15 0.02
N TYR A 8 28.95 31.32 -1.12
CA TYR A 8 28.67 32.62 -1.73
C TYR A 8 27.24 33.12 -1.49
N ASP A 9 26.27 32.22 -1.27
CA ASP A 9 24.87 32.57 -1.00
C ASP A 9 24.19 31.52 -0.10
N GLU A 10 24.45 31.61 1.20
CA GLU A 10 23.87 30.74 2.23
C GLU A 10 22.36 30.95 2.44
N ARG A 11 21.77 31.99 1.84
CA ARG A 11 20.33 32.30 1.97
C ARG A 11 19.54 31.98 0.71
N ASN A 12 20.11 31.16 -0.18
CA ASN A 12 19.40 30.68 -1.35
C ASN A 12 18.70 29.35 -1.07
N PRO A 13 17.35 29.31 -1.02
CA PRO A 13 16.62 28.08 -0.74
C PRO A 13 16.80 27.04 -1.87
N ASP A 14 16.95 27.46 -3.13
CA ASP A 14 17.18 26.55 -4.26
C ASP A 14 18.53 25.83 -4.17
N LEU A 15 19.57 26.48 -3.62
CA LEU A 15 20.88 25.82 -3.45
C LEU A 15 20.82 24.72 -2.40
N HIS A 16 20.16 24.99 -1.27
CA HIS A 16 19.91 23.98 -0.23
C HIS A 16 19.02 22.85 -0.76
N PHE A 17 17.95 23.19 -1.48
CA PHE A 17 17.08 22.21 -2.13
C PHE A 17 17.85 21.30 -3.10
N ASN A 18 18.62 21.87 -4.03
CA ASN A 18 19.37 21.11 -5.03
C ASN A 18 20.44 20.23 -4.38
N LEU A 19 21.11 20.71 -3.32
CA LEU A 19 22.03 19.87 -2.55
C LEU A 19 21.29 18.70 -1.87
N GLY A 20 20.10 18.96 -1.31
CA GLY A 20 19.24 17.92 -0.75
C GLY A 20 18.88 16.83 -1.77
N VAL A 21 18.53 17.22 -3.00
CA VAL A 21 18.27 16.27 -4.11
C VAL A 21 19.51 15.41 -4.39
N VAL A 22 20.69 16.02 -4.53
CA VAL A 22 21.93 15.26 -4.79
C VAL A 22 22.25 14.28 -3.65
N LEU A 23 22.01 14.67 -2.39
CA LEU A 23 22.22 13.79 -1.24
C LEU A 23 21.22 12.64 -1.20
N MET A 24 19.97 12.90 -1.56
CA MET A 24 18.92 11.88 -1.67
C MET A 24 19.29 10.84 -2.74
N ASP A 25 19.76 11.27 -3.91
CA ASP A 25 20.21 10.37 -4.98
C ASP A 25 21.43 9.51 -4.57
N GLN A 26 22.20 9.96 -3.60
CA GLN A 26 23.30 9.20 -2.98
C GLN A 26 22.84 8.25 -1.87
N GLY A 27 21.54 8.19 -1.57
CA GLY A 27 20.97 7.42 -0.45
C GLY A 27 21.20 8.04 0.93
N ARG A 28 21.69 9.29 1.00
CA ARG A 28 22.01 10.00 2.25
C ARG A 28 20.79 10.76 2.76
N ASN A 29 19.72 10.03 3.05
CA ASN A 29 18.39 10.59 3.34
C ASN A 29 18.36 11.55 4.53
N ASN A 30 19.09 11.27 5.61
CA ASN A 30 19.13 12.16 6.78
C ASN A 30 19.76 13.52 6.45
N GLU A 31 20.84 13.52 5.67
CA GLU A 31 21.52 14.75 5.26
C GLU A 31 20.70 15.52 4.21
N ALA A 32 20.02 14.79 3.32
CA ALA A 32 19.06 15.38 2.39
C ALA A 32 17.94 16.12 3.14
N LEU A 33 17.36 15.51 4.17
CA LEU A 33 16.34 16.13 5.02
C LEU A 33 16.87 17.38 5.73
N GLU A 34 18.12 17.38 6.20
CA GLU A 34 18.73 18.57 6.81
C GLU A 34 18.80 19.73 5.81
N GLN A 35 19.20 19.46 4.56
CA GLN A 35 19.27 20.49 3.52
C GLN A 35 17.88 20.96 3.09
N PHE A 36 16.90 20.07 2.96
CA PHE A 36 15.52 20.48 2.72
C PHE A 36 14.98 21.34 3.87
N ASN A 37 15.31 21.04 5.12
CA ASN A 37 14.91 21.87 6.26
C ASN A 37 15.53 23.26 6.18
N LYS A 38 16.81 23.39 5.81
CA LYS A 38 17.45 24.70 5.59
C LYS A 38 16.77 25.49 4.49
N ALA A 39 16.41 24.85 3.38
CA ALA A 39 15.63 25.50 2.32
C ALA A 39 14.28 26.02 2.86
N LEU A 40 13.61 25.24 3.71
CA LEU A 40 12.32 25.60 4.33
C LEU A 40 12.45 26.64 5.46
N ASP A 41 13.59 26.73 6.14
CA ASP A 41 13.86 27.79 7.12
C ASP A 41 13.99 29.15 6.43
N ILE A 42 14.51 29.17 5.20
CA ILE A 42 14.65 30.36 4.36
C ILE A 42 13.34 30.69 3.65
N GLU A 43 12.74 29.70 2.98
CA GLU A 43 11.48 29.81 2.26
C GLU A 43 10.50 28.72 2.73
N PRO A 44 9.66 29.01 3.75
CA PRO A 44 8.74 28.03 4.35
C PRO A 44 7.70 27.42 3.40
N ASP A 45 7.44 28.07 2.27
CA ASP A 45 6.49 27.64 1.24
C ASP A 45 7.21 27.10 -0.02
N HIS A 46 8.50 26.76 0.08
CA HIS A 46 9.27 26.16 -1.02
C HIS A 46 8.73 24.76 -1.36
N GLU A 47 7.79 24.72 -2.30
CA GLU A 47 6.95 23.59 -2.66
C GLU A 47 7.72 22.30 -2.94
N LYS A 48 8.78 22.35 -3.76
CA LYS A 48 9.57 21.17 -4.09
C LYS A 48 10.31 20.59 -2.88
N ALA A 49 10.69 21.45 -1.93
CA ALA A 49 11.37 21.02 -0.71
C ALA A 49 10.36 20.41 0.26
N LEU A 50 9.16 20.99 0.38
CA LEU A 50 8.04 20.39 1.12
C LEU A 50 7.71 18.99 0.58
N GLU A 51 7.54 18.87 -0.74
CA GLU A 51 7.15 17.62 -1.39
C GLU A 51 8.23 16.54 -1.30
N LEU A 52 9.46 16.82 -1.72
CA LEU A 52 10.53 15.79 -1.71
C LEU A 52 10.93 15.38 -0.30
N SER A 53 10.94 16.30 0.66
CA SER A 53 11.22 15.93 2.03
C SER A 53 10.11 15.08 2.66
N ALA A 54 8.83 15.33 2.31
CA ALA A 54 7.73 14.48 2.72
C ALA A 54 7.82 13.06 2.13
N MET A 55 8.28 12.94 0.88
CA MET A 55 8.54 11.65 0.24
C MET A 55 9.67 10.88 0.95
N VAL A 56 10.81 11.53 1.22
CA VAL A 56 11.93 10.90 1.95
C VAL A 56 11.51 10.45 3.35
N MET A 57 10.65 11.22 4.02
CA MET A 57 10.11 10.86 5.33
C MET A 57 9.08 9.73 5.29
N GLN A 58 8.48 9.39 4.14
CA GLN A 58 7.57 8.25 4.04
C GLN A 58 8.34 6.92 4.03
N ASP A 59 9.36 6.83 3.17
CA ASP A 59 10.08 5.57 2.92
C ASP A 59 10.94 5.11 4.10
N SER A 60 11.40 6.04 4.94
CA SER A 60 12.37 5.77 6.01
C SER A 60 11.95 6.35 7.37
N GLY A 61 10.68 6.79 7.50
CA GLY A 61 10.24 7.62 8.60
C GLY A 61 9.84 6.89 9.88
N THR A 62 10.31 7.41 11.01
CA THR A 62 9.64 7.22 12.31
C THR A 62 8.20 7.78 12.25
N PRO A 63 7.27 7.37 13.16
CA PRO A 63 5.92 7.94 13.20
C PRO A 63 5.90 9.48 13.25
N ASN A 64 6.89 10.10 13.90
CA ASN A 64 7.06 11.55 13.94
C ASN A 64 7.39 12.14 12.56
N GLN A 65 8.27 11.49 11.79
CA GLN A 65 8.59 11.93 10.43
C GLN A 65 7.41 11.79 9.49
N LYS A 66 6.60 10.74 9.63
CA LYS A 66 5.36 10.58 8.85
C LYS A 66 4.33 11.65 9.19
N HIS A 67 4.20 11.99 10.48
CA HIS A 67 3.37 13.12 10.90
C HIS A 67 3.85 14.45 10.27
N LEU A 68 5.17 14.71 10.31
CA LEU A 68 5.74 15.91 9.69
C LEU A 68 5.57 15.91 8.16
N ALA A 69 5.70 14.75 7.50
CA ALA A 69 5.45 14.60 6.08
C ALA A 69 4.01 15.01 5.72
N ARG A 70 3.02 14.56 6.51
CA ARG A 70 1.62 14.98 6.34
C ARG A 70 1.50 16.50 6.41
N LEU A 71 2.04 17.13 7.45
CA LEU A 71 1.95 18.58 7.64
C LEU A 71 2.57 19.36 6.47
N ARG A 72 3.69 18.87 5.92
CA ARG A 72 4.33 19.49 4.74
C ARG A 72 3.46 19.41 3.50
N LEU A 73 2.83 18.26 3.26
CA LEU A 73 1.94 18.05 2.13
C LEU A 73 0.64 18.85 2.28
N GLU A 74 0.07 18.89 3.49
CA GLU A 74 -1.12 19.70 3.81
C GLU A 74 -0.85 21.19 3.57
N ARG A 75 0.35 21.67 3.92
CA ARG A 75 0.76 23.04 3.62
C ARG A 75 0.76 23.36 2.12
N ILE A 76 1.13 22.42 1.26
CA ILE A 76 1.07 22.62 -0.20
C ILE A 76 -0.40 22.77 -0.65
N VAL A 77 -1.28 21.90 -0.14
CA VAL A 77 -2.72 21.93 -0.43
C VAL A 77 -3.37 23.23 0.06
N ASP A 78 -3.05 23.69 1.27
CA ASP A 78 -3.60 24.91 1.86
C ASP A 78 -3.19 26.18 1.09
N ARG A 79 -2.10 26.10 0.30
CA ARG A 79 -1.65 27.17 -0.59
C ARG A 79 -2.28 27.11 -1.99
N GLY A 80 -3.14 26.14 -2.27
CA GLY A 80 -3.77 25.98 -3.58
C GLY A 80 -2.80 25.50 -4.66
N LYS A 81 -1.73 24.80 -4.26
CA LYS A 81 -0.71 24.25 -5.16
C LYS A 81 -0.78 22.73 -5.23
N GLU A 82 -1.96 22.17 -5.03
CA GLU A 82 -2.18 20.74 -5.03
C GLU A 82 -1.91 20.12 -6.41
N THR A 83 -1.28 18.95 -6.38
CA THR A 83 -1.09 18.09 -7.56
C THR A 83 -1.55 16.68 -7.24
N GLU A 84 -1.78 15.84 -8.25
CA GLU A 84 -2.07 14.42 -8.02
C GLU A 84 -0.98 13.74 -7.19
N ARG A 85 0.29 14.12 -7.40
CA ARG A 85 1.43 13.57 -6.63
C ARG A 85 1.33 13.92 -5.15
N VAL A 86 0.94 15.15 -4.82
CA VAL A 86 0.73 15.58 -3.43
C VAL A 86 -0.40 14.78 -2.78
N TYR A 87 -1.52 14.56 -3.47
CA TYR A 87 -2.61 13.74 -2.96
C TYR A 87 -2.27 12.26 -2.84
N ILE A 88 -1.52 11.71 -3.80
CA ILE A 88 -0.95 10.35 -3.72
C ILE A 88 -0.12 10.21 -2.45
N ASN A 89 0.81 11.13 -2.22
CA ASN A 89 1.69 11.12 -1.05
C ASN A 89 0.89 11.32 0.25
N LEU A 90 -0.16 12.16 0.25
CA LEU A 90 -1.07 12.30 1.39
C LEU A 90 -1.82 11.01 1.68
N GLY A 91 -2.30 10.31 0.66
CA GLY A 91 -2.97 9.02 0.79
C GLY A 91 -2.08 7.98 1.45
N LEU A 92 -0.83 7.86 0.99
CA LEU A 92 0.16 6.92 1.55
C LEU A 92 0.46 7.21 3.03
N VAL A 93 0.62 8.49 3.42
CA VAL A 93 0.82 8.88 4.82
C VAL A 93 -0.45 8.71 5.67
N ALA A 94 -1.62 8.86 5.06
CA ALA A 94 -2.92 8.83 5.72
C ALA A 94 -3.32 7.42 6.18
N VAL A 95 -2.98 6.38 5.40
CA VAL A 95 -3.32 4.97 5.70
C VAL A 95 -2.87 4.56 7.09
N GLU A 96 -1.67 4.94 7.50
CA GLU A 96 -1.12 4.51 8.79
C GLU A 96 -1.79 5.18 10.01
N ASN A 97 -2.32 6.39 9.84
CA ASN A 97 -2.91 7.18 10.92
C ASN A 97 -4.43 7.32 10.81
N ARG A 98 -5.05 6.64 9.84
CA ARG A 98 -6.48 6.72 9.50
C ARG A 98 -7.01 8.16 9.33
N ASN A 99 -6.15 9.09 8.94
CA ASN A 99 -6.54 10.49 8.70
C ASN A 99 -6.58 10.78 7.20
N PHE A 100 -7.73 10.55 6.60
CA PHE A 100 -7.91 10.56 5.15
C PHE A 100 -8.45 11.88 4.57
N GLN A 101 -8.81 12.84 5.44
CA GLN A 101 -9.53 14.06 5.05
C GLN A 101 -8.83 14.86 3.95
N SER A 102 -7.51 14.95 4.01
CA SER A 102 -6.72 15.70 3.04
C SER A 102 -6.56 14.94 1.72
N ALA A 103 -6.40 13.61 1.77
CA ALA A 103 -6.19 12.78 0.57
C ALA A 103 -7.46 12.62 -0.28
N GLU A 104 -8.64 12.66 0.35
CA GLU A 104 -9.95 12.58 -0.33
C GLU A 104 -10.33 13.84 -1.11
N LYS A 105 -9.63 14.96 -0.91
CA LYS A 105 -9.91 16.18 -1.66
C LYS A 105 -9.59 16.03 -3.15
N MET A 106 -8.87 14.97 -3.55
CA MET A 106 -8.61 14.65 -4.94
C MET A 106 -9.90 14.20 -5.64
N LYS A 107 -10.53 15.11 -6.39
CA LYS A 107 -11.82 14.84 -7.05
C LYS A 107 -11.72 14.07 -8.37
N ASN A 108 -10.64 14.27 -9.13
CA ASN A 108 -10.50 13.75 -10.49
C ASN A 108 -9.11 13.11 -10.71
N PRO A 109 -8.81 11.98 -10.06
CA PRO A 109 -7.58 11.25 -10.33
C PRO A 109 -7.54 10.74 -11.78
N SER A 110 -6.41 10.93 -12.46
CA SER A 110 -6.20 10.48 -13.83
C SER A 110 -5.01 9.52 -13.96
N SER A 111 -3.99 9.66 -13.13
CA SER A 111 -2.87 8.72 -13.10
C SER A 111 -3.28 7.36 -12.53
N ARG A 112 -2.58 6.32 -12.98
CA ARG A 112 -2.74 4.93 -12.53
C ARG A 112 -2.55 4.82 -11.02
N GLU A 113 -1.54 5.49 -10.49
CA GLU A 113 -1.19 5.52 -9.07
C GLU A 113 -2.26 6.27 -8.25
N ALA A 114 -2.75 7.42 -8.74
CA ALA A 114 -3.79 8.17 -8.05
C ALA A 114 -5.11 7.38 -7.95
N LEU A 115 -5.50 6.73 -9.05
CA LEU A 115 -6.70 5.89 -9.08
C LEU A 115 -6.61 4.72 -8.10
N TYR A 116 -5.48 4.01 -8.09
CA TYR A 116 -5.26 2.90 -7.15
C TYR A 116 -5.23 3.37 -5.70
N ASN A 117 -4.48 4.43 -5.39
CA ASN A 117 -4.33 4.91 -4.03
C ASN A 117 -5.64 5.47 -3.46
N LEU A 118 -6.45 6.14 -4.28
CA LEU A 118 -7.77 6.60 -3.85
C LEU A 118 -8.72 5.43 -3.62
N ALA A 119 -8.73 4.42 -4.49
CA ALA A 119 -9.51 3.21 -4.28
C ALA A 119 -9.12 2.47 -3.00
N LEU A 120 -7.81 2.31 -2.75
CA LEU A 120 -7.29 1.68 -1.54
C LEU A 120 -7.73 2.45 -0.29
N LEU A 121 -7.60 3.78 -0.32
CA LEU A 121 -8.00 4.65 0.79
C LEU A 121 -9.50 4.60 1.08
N LEU A 122 -10.34 4.50 0.05
CA LEU A 122 -11.79 4.35 0.20
C LEU A 122 -12.16 2.97 0.76
N SER A 123 -11.47 1.91 0.33
CA SER A 123 -11.67 0.56 0.85
C SER A 123 -11.28 0.46 2.34
N GLU A 124 -10.18 1.10 2.77
CA GLU A 124 -9.80 1.21 4.18
C GLU A 124 -10.86 1.91 5.06
N GLN A 125 -11.71 2.74 4.44
CA GLN A 125 -12.84 3.40 5.08
C GLN A 125 -14.16 2.62 4.96
N LEU A 126 -14.12 1.40 4.41
CA LEU A 126 -15.29 0.56 4.13
C LEU A 126 -16.27 1.20 3.14
N ARG A 127 -15.80 2.14 2.30
CA ARG A 127 -16.58 2.83 1.26
C ARG A 127 -16.43 2.09 -0.07
N GLU A 128 -16.81 0.81 -0.07
CA GLU A 128 -16.48 -0.13 -1.14
C GLU A 128 -17.10 0.24 -2.50
N ALA A 129 -18.32 0.78 -2.52
CA ALA A 129 -18.97 1.19 -3.76
C ALA A 129 -18.20 2.31 -4.48
N GLU A 130 -17.63 3.25 -3.73
CA GLU A 130 -16.80 4.32 -4.29
C GLU A 130 -15.42 3.78 -4.71
N ALA A 131 -14.83 2.88 -3.91
CA ALA A 131 -13.57 2.22 -4.26
C ALA A 131 -13.69 1.48 -5.61
N ILE A 132 -14.77 0.71 -5.81
CA ILE A 132 -15.04 -0.01 -7.07
C ILE A 132 -15.12 0.96 -8.25
N THR A 133 -15.73 2.13 -8.09
CA THR A 133 -15.85 3.12 -9.16
C THR A 133 -14.46 3.53 -9.68
N PHE A 134 -13.50 3.74 -8.79
CA PHE A 134 -12.13 4.08 -9.17
C PHE A 134 -11.32 2.86 -9.64
N LEU A 135 -11.59 1.66 -9.10
CA LEU A 135 -11.00 0.42 -9.60
C LEU A 135 -11.44 0.10 -11.03
N ASP A 136 -12.71 0.31 -11.36
CA ASP A 136 -13.22 0.12 -12.71
C ASP A 136 -12.56 1.10 -13.68
N GLN A 137 -12.39 2.36 -13.29
CA GLN A 137 -11.64 3.34 -14.09
C GLN A 137 -10.18 2.93 -14.28
N LEU A 138 -9.52 2.49 -13.21
CA LEU A 138 -8.14 2.00 -13.22
C LEU A 138 -7.99 0.81 -14.17
N LEU A 139 -8.82 -0.21 -14.02
CA LEU A 139 -8.71 -1.47 -14.76
C LEU A 139 -9.22 -1.37 -16.19
N LYS A 140 -10.09 -0.39 -16.49
CA LYS A 140 -10.44 -0.03 -17.87
C LYS A 140 -9.24 0.54 -18.63
N ASN A 141 -8.47 1.42 -17.99
CA ASN A 141 -7.31 2.08 -18.62
C ASN A 141 -6.03 1.24 -18.52
N TYR A 142 -5.90 0.44 -17.46
CA TYR A 142 -4.74 -0.38 -17.14
C TYR A 142 -5.16 -1.80 -16.74
N PRO A 143 -5.62 -2.63 -17.70
CA PRO A 143 -6.21 -3.94 -17.40
C PRO A 143 -5.28 -4.95 -16.70
N GLY A 144 -3.97 -4.72 -16.75
CA GLY A 144 -2.94 -5.55 -16.11
C GLY A 144 -2.43 -5.01 -14.77
N HIS A 145 -3.11 -4.04 -14.15
CA HIS A 145 -2.67 -3.49 -12.88
C HIS A 145 -2.91 -4.49 -11.73
N ILE A 146 -1.87 -5.27 -11.38
CA ILE A 146 -1.93 -6.38 -10.41
C ILE A 146 -2.58 -5.97 -9.08
N ASN A 147 -2.10 -4.90 -8.45
CA ASN A 147 -2.64 -4.48 -7.14
C ASN A 147 -4.09 -4.01 -7.22
N GLY A 148 -4.52 -3.50 -8.38
CA GLY A 148 -5.91 -3.09 -8.61
C GLY A 148 -6.83 -4.30 -8.77
N LEU A 149 -6.36 -5.33 -9.48
CA LEU A 149 -7.07 -6.61 -9.59
C LEU A 149 -7.19 -7.30 -8.24
N LEU A 150 -6.10 -7.33 -7.44
CA LEU A 150 -6.13 -7.88 -6.09
C LEU A 150 -7.14 -7.15 -5.20
N LEU A 151 -7.10 -5.81 -5.18
CA LEU A 151 -8.02 -5.02 -4.38
C LEU A 151 -9.48 -5.21 -4.83
N LEU A 152 -9.74 -5.25 -6.14
CA LEU A 152 -11.10 -5.53 -6.65
C LEU A 152 -11.58 -6.93 -6.24
N ALA A 153 -10.69 -7.93 -6.30
CA ALA A 153 -11.01 -9.28 -5.86
C ALA A 153 -11.34 -9.32 -4.37
N ASP A 154 -10.54 -8.68 -3.52
CA ASP A 154 -10.74 -8.60 -2.07
C ASP A 154 -12.11 -7.96 -1.74
N VAL A 155 -12.47 -6.86 -2.43
CA VAL A 155 -13.79 -6.22 -2.25
C VAL A 155 -14.92 -7.15 -2.68
N ASN A 156 -14.76 -7.91 -3.77
CA ASN A 156 -15.76 -8.86 -4.24
C ASN A 156 -15.97 -10.04 -3.28
N VAL A 157 -14.90 -10.58 -2.69
CA VAL A 157 -14.98 -11.66 -1.70
C VAL A 157 -15.63 -11.18 -0.40
N ASN A 158 -15.18 -10.03 0.11
CA ASN A 158 -15.53 -9.61 1.47
C ASN A 158 -16.87 -8.89 1.53
N TYR A 159 -17.17 -8.03 0.54
CA TYR A 159 -18.31 -7.14 0.59
C TYR A 159 -19.44 -7.57 -0.36
N LEU A 160 -19.14 -7.77 -1.65
CA LEU A 160 -20.17 -8.11 -2.64
C LEU A 160 -20.59 -9.59 -2.60
N LYS A 161 -19.76 -10.45 -1.99
CA LYS A 161 -19.91 -11.91 -2.02
C LYS A 161 -20.02 -12.48 -3.44
N ASN A 162 -19.42 -11.78 -4.39
CA ASN A 162 -19.35 -12.19 -5.78
C ASN A 162 -18.03 -12.95 -6.01
N LEU A 163 -18.08 -14.24 -5.68
CA LEU A 163 -16.92 -15.12 -5.74
C LEU A 163 -16.44 -15.37 -7.18
N ASP A 164 -17.34 -15.25 -8.17
CA ASP A 164 -17.03 -15.40 -9.60
C ASP A 164 -16.11 -14.30 -10.10
N THR A 165 -16.49 -13.04 -9.86
CA THR A 165 -15.63 -11.90 -10.22
C THR A 165 -14.30 -11.94 -9.47
N ALA A 166 -14.30 -12.38 -8.22
CA ALA A 166 -13.07 -12.50 -7.43
C ALA A 166 -12.11 -13.54 -8.03
N GLU A 167 -12.60 -14.72 -8.39
CA GLU A 167 -11.81 -15.76 -9.06
C GLU A 167 -11.25 -15.24 -10.39
N GLU A 168 -12.06 -14.60 -11.22
CA GLU A 168 -11.60 -14.02 -12.50
C GLU A 168 -10.43 -13.04 -12.29
N CYS A 169 -10.54 -12.18 -11.27
CA CYS A 169 -9.49 -11.22 -10.92
C CYS A 169 -8.21 -11.94 -10.45
N TYR A 170 -8.30 -12.91 -9.55
CA TYR A 170 -7.13 -13.66 -9.07
C TYR A 170 -6.47 -14.46 -10.18
N MET A 171 -7.25 -15.14 -11.01
CA MET A 171 -6.74 -15.88 -12.17
C MET A 171 -6.02 -14.95 -13.15
N LYS A 172 -6.55 -13.74 -13.38
CA LYS A 172 -5.86 -12.73 -14.19
C LYS A 172 -4.55 -12.26 -13.57
N VAL A 173 -4.50 -12.09 -12.24
CA VAL A 173 -3.23 -11.81 -11.54
C VAL A 173 -2.24 -12.94 -11.76
N LEU A 174 -2.65 -14.20 -11.62
CA LEU A 174 -1.78 -15.37 -11.82
C LEU A 174 -1.33 -15.56 -13.27
N GLN A 175 -2.10 -15.07 -14.26
CA GLN A 175 -1.65 -15.01 -15.65
C GLN A 175 -0.55 -13.96 -15.87
N LEU A 176 -0.58 -12.84 -15.14
CA LEU A 176 0.39 -11.76 -15.24
C LEU A 176 1.64 -12.02 -14.39
N ASP A 177 1.44 -12.62 -13.22
CA ASP A 177 2.47 -12.98 -12.24
C ASP A 177 2.10 -14.34 -11.63
N ALA A 178 2.61 -15.40 -12.26
CA ALA A 178 2.39 -16.78 -11.83
C ALA A 178 2.97 -17.08 -10.43
N SER A 179 3.87 -16.23 -9.93
CA SER A 179 4.50 -16.37 -8.61
C SER A 179 3.78 -15.60 -7.50
N ASN A 180 2.66 -14.93 -7.83
CA ASN A 180 1.95 -14.08 -6.88
C ASN A 180 1.32 -14.89 -5.74
N GLN A 181 2.00 -14.94 -4.59
CA GLN A 181 1.56 -15.71 -3.43
C GLN A 181 0.18 -15.29 -2.91
N LYS A 182 -0.12 -13.98 -2.92
CA LYS A 182 -1.40 -13.46 -2.45
C LYS A 182 -2.56 -13.96 -3.32
N ALA A 183 -2.42 -13.89 -4.64
CA ALA A 183 -3.44 -14.37 -5.55
C ALA A 183 -3.66 -15.89 -5.44
N HIS A 184 -2.58 -16.68 -5.33
CA HIS A 184 -2.68 -18.13 -5.09
C HIS A 184 -3.47 -18.44 -3.81
N HIS A 185 -3.06 -17.84 -2.68
CA HIS A 185 -3.71 -18.09 -1.39
C HIS A 185 -5.18 -17.68 -1.41
N ASN A 186 -5.48 -16.46 -1.86
CA ASN A 186 -6.84 -15.93 -1.86
C ASN A 186 -7.75 -16.67 -2.84
N LEU A 187 -7.22 -17.23 -3.93
CA LEU A 187 -8.00 -18.10 -4.82
C LEU A 187 -8.43 -19.40 -4.12
N CYS A 188 -7.56 -20.01 -3.30
CA CYS A 188 -7.96 -21.16 -2.49
C CYS A 188 -9.06 -20.80 -1.48
N VAL A 189 -8.97 -19.61 -0.88
CA VAL A 189 -10.03 -19.07 0.00
C VAL A 189 -11.34 -18.90 -0.76
N VAL A 190 -11.32 -18.43 -2.01
CA VAL A 190 -12.53 -18.34 -2.85
C VAL A 190 -13.19 -19.72 -3.05
N TYR A 191 -12.41 -20.78 -3.32
CA TYR A 191 -12.95 -22.13 -3.43
C TYR A 191 -13.55 -22.64 -2.12
N PHE A 192 -12.90 -22.35 -1.00
CA PHE A 192 -13.39 -22.69 0.33
C PHE A 192 -14.71 -21.98 0.66
N GLU A 193 -14.79 -20.66 0.41
CA GLU A 193 -16.01 -19.86 0.63
C GLU A 193 -17.17 -20.33 -0.27
N ARG A 194 -16.88 -20.88 -1.45
CA ARG A 194 -17.87 -21.54 -2.31
C ARG A 194 -18.28 -22.94 -1.84
N GLN A 195 -17.66 -23.48 -0.79
CA GLN A 195 -17.82 -24.85 -0.31
C GLN A 195 -17.36 -25.93 -1.32
N ASP A 196 -16.53 -25.55 -2.30
CA ASP A 196 -15.84 -26.50 -3.17
C ASP A 196 -14.56 -26.97 -2.47
N TYR A 197 -14.75 -27.82 -1.47
CA TYR A 197 -13.66 -28.30 -0.63
C TYR A 197 -12.64 -29.15 -1.39
N GLU A 198 -13.06 -29.83 -2.47
CA GLU A 198 -12.15 -30.64 -3.30
C GLU A 198 -11.16 -29.75 -4.09
N SER A 199 -11.65 -28.67 -4.69
CA SER A 199 -10.77 -27.70 -5.36
C SER A 199 -9.93 -26.91 -4.36
N ALA A 200 -10.49 -26.55 -3.21
CA ALA A 200 -9.75 -25.87 -2.15
C ALA A 200 -8.58 -26.73 -1.63
N GLU A 201 -8.80 -28.01 -1.34
CA GLU A 201 -7.76 -28.94 -0.87
C GLU A 201 -6.62 -29.06 -1.89
N ARG A 202 -6.95 -29.29 -3.17
CA ARG A 202 -5.95 -29.33 -4.25
C ARG A 202 -5.14 -28.04 -4.35
N CYS A 203 -5.81 -26.90 -4.20
CA CYS A 203 -5.19 -25.58 -4.24
C CYS A 203 -4.20 -25.39 -3.07
N PHE A 204 -4.60 -25.72 -1.83
CA PHE A 204 -3.73 -25.61 -0.66
C PHE A 204 -2.54 -26.58 -0.71
N VAL A 205 -2.74 -27.81 -1.17
CA VAL A 205 -1.65 -28.79 -1.36
C VAL A 205 -0.62 -28.26 -2.37
N ASN A 206 -1.07 -27.68 -3.48
CA ASN A 206 -0.18 -27.09 -4.48
C ASN A 206 0.67 -25.96 -3.87
N ILE A 207 0.06 -25.03 -3.12
CA ILE A 207 0.78 -23.93 -2.45
C ILE A 207 1.85 -24.46 -1.48
N LEU A 208 1.51 -25.46 -0.66
CA LEU A 208 2.45 -26.06 0.29
C LEU A 208 3.63 -26.75 -0.41
N SER A 209 3.38 -27.36 -1.58
CA SER A 209 4.44 -28.00 -2.37
C SER A 209 5.39 -26.99 -3.04
N MET A 210 4.90 -25.79 -3.37
CA MET A 210 5.71 -24.71 -3.94
C MET A 210 6.52 -23.94 -2.89
N HIS A 211 6.09 -23.96 -1.63
CA HIS A 211 6.78 -23.28 -0.50
C HIS A 211 7.04 -24.23 0.68
N PRO A 212 7.95 -25.21 0.52
CA PRO A 212 8.23 -26.21 1.56
C PRO A 212 8.80 -25.63 2.86
N ASP A 213 9.39 -24.43 2.83
CA ASP A 213 10.01 -23.79 4.00
C ASP A 213 8.99 -23.23 5.03
N ASN A 214 7.70 -23.18 4.68
CA ASN A 214 6.63 -22.81 5.61
C ASN A 214 6.08 -24.02 6.41
N LEU A 215 6.61 -25.24 6.21
CA LEU A 215 6.22 -26.41 7.01
C LEU A 215 6.90 -26.37 8.38
N HIS A 216 6.20 -25.83 9.38
CA HIS A 216 6.49 -26.15 10.78
C HIS A 216 6.20 -27.66 11.01
N PRO A 217 7.00 -28.41 11.79
CA PRO A 217 6.84 -29.87 12.01
C PRO A 217 5.48 -30.37 12.57
N ALA A 218 4.52 -29.46 12.80
CA ALA A 218 3.17 -29.81 13.24
C ALA A 218 2.25 -30.21 12.07
N SER A 219 2.58 -29.87 10.81
CA SER A 219 1.76 -30.21 9.63
C SER A 219 1.88 -31.67 9.18
N SER A 220 2.86 -32.43 9.70
CA SER A 220 2.98 -33.88 9.49
C SER A 220 1.94 -34.73 10.25
N GLY A 221 1.01 -34.09 10.97
CA GLY A 221 -0.03 -34.76 11.77
C GLY A 221 -1.41 -34.91 11.12
N CYS A 222 -1.72 -34.18 10.04
CA CYS A 222 -3.01 -34.33 9.33
C CYS A 222 -3.00 -35.59 8.44
N GLY A 223 -3.14 -36.74 9.10
CA GLY A 223 -3.22 -38.04 8.44
C GLY A 223 -3.44 -39.21 9.40
N LYS A 224 -3.61 -38.96 10.71
CA LYS A 224 -3.97 -40.00 11.67
C LYS A 224 -5.13 -39.54 12.55
N GLU A 225 -6.31 -40.02 12.20
CA GLU A 225 -7.50 -39.99 13.02
C GLU A 225 -7.20 -40.49 14.45
N HIS A 226 -7.58 -39.72 15.46
CA HIS A 226 -7.84 -40.25 16.80
C HIS A 226 -9.21 -39.75 17.26
N PRO A 227 -10.17 -40.65 17.54
CA PRO A 227 -11.48 -40.27 18.03
C PRO A 227 -11.40 -40.12 19.54
N GLU A 228 -11.47 -38.88 20.05
CA GLU A 228 -11.98 -38.47 21.39
C GLU A 228 -11.32 -37.17 21.84
N ALA A 229 -12.07 -36.05 21.83
CA ALA A 229 -12.12 -35.06 22.92
C ALA A 229 -12.91 -33.82 22.48
N ARG A 230 -14.07 -33.61 23.11
CA ARG A 230 -14.80 -32.33 23.12
C ARG A 230 -14.17 -31.37 24.15
N SER A 231 -14.56 -30.10 23.99
CA SER A 231 -14.54 -28.96 24.92
C SER A 231 -13.20 -28.29 25.22
N GLU A 232 -13.01 -27.08 24.69
CA GLU A 232 -13.02 -25.83 25.47
C GLU A 232 -12.82 -24.59 24.56
N GLN A 233 -13.55 -23.52 24.85
CA GLN A 233 -13.45 -22.21 24.20
C GLN A 233 -12.16 -21.48 24.64
N ARG A 234 -11.33 -21.01 23.69
CA ARG A 234 -10.41 -19.89 23.92
C ARG A 234 -10.38 -18.92 22.74
N VAL A 235 -10.36 -17.65 23.15
CA VAL A 235 -10.43 -16.41 22.37
C VAL A 235 -9.21 -16.29 21.44
N TRP A 236 -9.44 -16.08 20.14
CA TRP A 236 -8.40 -15.84 19.16
C TRP A 236 -8.10 -14.34 19.05
N THR A 237 -6.90 -13.95 19.44
CA THR A 237 -6.29 -12.66 19.08
C THR A 237 -4.90 -12.94 18.50
N SER A 238 -4.65 -12.34 17.33
CA SER A 238 -3.40 -12.22 16.58
C SER A 238 -2.74 -13.50 16.04
N GLY A 239 -2.66 -13.57 14.70
CA GLY A 239 -1.65 -14.34 13.96
C GLY A 239 -2.06 -15.74 13.54
N TRP A 240 -2.34 -15.90 12.23
CA TRP A 240 -2.51 -17.15 11.48
C TRP A 240 -3.70 -18.04 11.91
N PRO A 241 -4.76 -18.17 11.09
CA PRO A 241 -5.71 -19.26 11.27
C PRO A 241 -5.04 -20.54 10.77
N SER A 242 -4.60 -21.38 11.71
CA SER A 242 -4.45 -22.81 11.50
C SER A 242 -5.83 -23.38 11.21
N VAL A 243 -6.14 -23.59 9.93
CA VAL A 243 -7.31 -24.35 9.49
C VAL A 243 -6.93 -25.83 9.59
N CYS A 244 -7.46 -26.49 10.62
CA CYS A 244 -7.57 -27.95 10.66
C CYS A 244 -8.69 -28.39 9.72
#